data_AF-A0A9D5TSY9-F1
#
_entry.id   AF-A0A9D5TSY9-F1
#
_cell.length_a   1.000
_cell.length_b   1.000
_cell.length_c   1.000
_cell.angle_alpha   90.00
_cell.angle_beta   90.00
_cell.angle_gamma   90.00
#
_symmetry.space_group_name_H-M   'P 1'
#
loop_
_entity.id
_entity.type
_entity.pdbx_description
1 polymer ?
#
loop_
_entity_poly.entity_id
_entity_poly.type
_entity_poly.pdbx_seq_one_letter_code
_entity_poly.pdbx_strand_id
1 'polypeptide(L)'
;MAVITVSQLNNYIKRCFDSNQNFQKLYIKGEISNFKRHSTGHLYLTLKDEGSVLKAVMFRASASALRFEATNGMKVIACGRVAVFERDGQYQLYIESMMPDGVGELYLAYEQLKEKLEKEGLFDVSHKKEIPKYPMRIGVITSPTGAAVRDILNVLKRRYSLADIIIYPALVQGPGAAKTIVKGIECFNKLKNADVIIAGRGGGSIEDLWAFNEEEVAYAIYKSEIPVISAVGHETDFTIADFVADLRAPTPSAGAELSAPSQIDVQKSLAEKKSKLAILLTNLYKLKLQELLRIQKSRVFTNYKILFDDKKQLLDLISKDLYDAYKQKIDDSKKELLKLMSKLEALNPVAVLKRGFASVKSDGKTLSGIDGINQGDEIDVLFYDGCAKCSVSSVKKEKMYE
;
A
#
# COMPACT_ATOMS: atom_id res chain seq x y z
N MET A 1 74.79 -11.77 -46.63
CA MET A 1 73.42 -12.26 -46.37
C MET A 1 73.53 -13.58 -45.62
N ALA A 2 72.92 -13.68 -44.43
CA ALA A 2 72.89 -14.95 -43.71
C ALA A 2 71.98 -15.93 -44.47
N VAL A 3 72.48 -17.14 -44.72
CA VAL A 3 71.68 -18.21 -45.34
C VAL A 3 70.77 -18.78 -44.26
N ILE A 4 69.46 -18.62 -44.42
CA ILE A 4 68.44 -19.18 -43.52
C ILE A 4 67.83 -20.43 -44.15
N THR A 5 67.41 -21.37 -43.30
CA THR A 5 66.73 -22.59 -43.76
C THR A 5 65.26 -22.30 -44.09
N VAL A 6 64.64 -23.16 -44.90
CA VAL A 6 63.21 -23.07 -45.24
C VAL A 6 62.33 -23.04 -43.98
N SER A 7 62.67 -23.86 -42.98
CA SER A 7 61.96 -23.88 -41.69
C SER A 7 62.11 -22.57 -40.90
N GLN A 8 63.29 -21.94 -40.96
CA GLN A 8 63.52 -20.64 -40.31
C GLN A 8 62.70 -19.53 -40.98
N LEU A 9 62.57 -19.56 -42.32
CA LEU A 9 61.73 -18.62 -43.06
C LEU A 9 60.24 -18.78 -42.73
N ASN A 10 59.71 -20.02 -42.75
CA ASN A 10 58.29 -20.26 -42.44
C ASN A 10 57.94 -19.87 -41.00
N ASN A 11 58.82 -20.16 -40.04
CA ASN A 11 58.62 -19.75 -38.64
C ASN A 11 58.68 -18.23 -38.47
N TYR A 12 59.53 -17.54 -39.22
CA TYR A 12 59.58 -16.08 -39.19
C TYR A 12 58.27 -15.46 -39.69
N ILE A 13 57.75 -15.92 -40.84
CA ILE A 13 56.47 -15.45 -41.39
C ILE A 13 55.32 -15.75 -40.43
N LYS A 14 55.27 -16.95 -39.86
CA LYS A 14 54.24 -17.30 -38.87
C LYS A 14 54.23 -16.32 -37.68
N ARG A 15 55.40 -15.99 -37.11
CA ARG A 15 55.50 -15.03 -36.00
C ARG A 15 55.00 -13.63 -36.38
N CYS A 16 55.21 -13.20 -37.62
CA CYS A 16 54.68 -11.93 -38.11
C CYS A 16 53.15 -11.91 -38.18
N PHE A 17 52.52 -13.03 -38.55
CA PHE A 17 51.06 -13.16 -38.53
C PHE A 17 50.52 -13.26 -37.11
N ASP A 18 51.14 -14.09 -36.25
CA ASP A 18 50.68 -14.32 -34.88
C ASP A 18 50.79 -13.06 -34.00
N SER A 19 51.82 -12.22 -34.21
CA SER A 19 52.05 -11.00 -33.41
C SER A 19 51.16 -9.81 -33.79
N ASN A 20 50.51 -9.86 -34.95
CA ASN A 20 49.71 -8.76 -35.46
C ASN A 20 48.24 -8.93 -35.04
N GLN A 21 47.73 -8.02 -34.21
CA GLN A 21 46.36 -8.05 -33.71
C GLN A 21 45.30 -8.07 -34.82
N ASN A 22 45.61 -7.48 -35.97
CA ASN A 22 44.70 -7.46 -37.12
C ASN A 22 44.44 -8.86 -37.69
N PHE A 23 45.32 -9.86 -37.50
CA PHE A 23 45.11 -11.23 -38.01
C PHE A 23 44.48 -12.17 -36.98
N GLN A 24 44.23 -11.70 -35.76
CA GLN A 24 43.64 -12.52 -34.69
C GLN A 24 42.11 -12.61 -34.80
N LYS A 25 41.44 -11.60 -35.36
CA LYS A 25 39.99 -11.62 -35.57
C LYS A 25 39.60 -10.82 -36.81
N LEU A 26 39.35 -11.54 -37.90
CA LEU A 26 39.00 -10.99 -39.21
C LEU A 26 37.69 -11.57 -39.70
N TYR A 27 36.94 -10.74 -40.43
CA TYR A 27 35.75 -11.14 -41.17
C TYR A 27 36.09 -11.20 -42.65
N ILE A 28 35.95 -12.38 -43.26
CA ILE A 28 36.27 -12.62 -44.67
C ILE A 28 35.00 -13.06 -45.38
N LYS A 29 34.60 -12.28 -46.37
CA LYS A 29 33.48 -12.58 -47.28
C LYS A 29 34.00 -13.41 -48.45
N GLY A 30 33.34 -14.53 -48.75
CA GLY A 30 33.72 -15.38 -49.86
C GLY A 30 32.69 -16.46 -50.15
N GLU A 31 32.80 -17.05 -51.34
CA GLU A 31 31.99 -18.20 -51.72
C GLU A 31 32.69 -19.50 -51.29
N ILE A 32 31.95 -20.41 -50.65
CA ILE A 32 32.45 -21.72 -50.27
C ILE A 32 32.70 -22.55 -51.52
N SER A 33 33.91 -23.09 -51.64
CA SER A 33 34.33 -24.06 -52.63
C SER A 33 35.11 -25.20 -51.98
N ASN A 34 35.19 -26.35 -52.65
CA ASN A 34 35.93 -27.53 -52.18
C ASN A 34 35.59 -27.98 -50.74
N PHE A 35 34.32 -27.81 -50.33
CA PHE A 35 33.84 -28.20 -49.01
C PHE A 35 33.98 -29.72 -48.78
N LYS A 36 34.61 -30.09 -47.66
CA LYS A 36 34.80 -31.46 -47.19
C LYS A 36 34.60 -31.54 -45.69
N ARG A 37 33.69 -32.43 -45.26
CA ARG A 37 33.50 -32.77 -43.84
C ARG A 37 34.32 -34.01 -43.51
N HIS A 38 35.28 -33.88 -42.61
CA HIS A 38 36.11 -34.99 -42.16
C HIS A 38 35.36 -35.84 -41.11
N SER A 39 35.70 -37.13 -41.01
CA SER A 39 35.08 -38.07 -40.05
C SER A 39 35.23 -37.65 -38.58
N THR A 40 36.24 -36.84 -38.27
CA THR A 40 36.51 -36.26 -36.94
C THR A 40 35.60 -35.08 -36.61
N GLY A 41 34.80 -34.59 -37.56
CA GLY A 41 33.89 -33.46 -37.39
C GLY A 41 34.49 -32.09 -37.72
N HIS A 42 35.71 -32.04 -38.31
CA HIS A 42 36.28 -30.81 -38.85
C HIS A 42 35.74 -30.51 -40.25
N LEU A 43 35.55 -29.23 -40.55
CA LEU A 43 35.16 -28.76 -41.88
C LEU A 43 36.38 -28.16 -42.57
N TYR A 44 36.71 -28.68 -43.74
CA TYR A 44 37.73 -28.13 -44.61
C TYR A 44 37.04 -27.51 -45.80
N LEU A 45 37.32 -26.24 -46.06
CA LEU A 45 36.71 -25.51 -47.16
C LEU A 45 37.68 -24.49 -47.73
N THR A 46 37.30 -23.93 -48.85
CA THR A 46 38.08 -22.90 -49.52
C THR A 46 37.17 -21.72 -49.80
N LEU A 47 37.51 -20.55 -49.29
CA LEU A 47 36.82 -19.30 -49.58
C LEU A 47 37.42 -18.72 -50.85
N LYS A 48 36.59 -18.48 -51.86
CA LYS A 48 37.01 -17.82 -53.10
C LYS A 48 36.28 -16.48 -53.28
N ASP A 49 36.95 -15.52 -53.89
CA ASP A 49 36.39 -14.29 -54.42
C ASP A 49 36.70 -14.19 -55.94
N GLU A 50 36.50 -13.03 -56.56
CA GLU A 50 36.73 -12.84 -58.00
C GLU A 50 38.20 -12.95 -58.43
N GLY A 51 39.16 -12.78 -57.51
CA GLY A 51 40.59 -12.70 -57.83
C GLY A 51 41.51 -13.59 -57.01
N SER A 52 41.01 -14.28 -56.00
CA SER A 52 41.82 -14.95 -54.98
C SER A 52 41.08 -16.10 -54.29
N VAL A 53 41.87 -16.97 -53.68
CA VAL A 53 41.41 -18.22 -53.05
C VAL A 53 42.15 -18.40 -51.73
N LEU A 54 41.41 -18.66 -50.66
CA LEU A 54 41.93 -18.85 -49.30
C LEU A 54 41.45 -20.17 -48.72
N LYS A 55 42.39 -21.02 -48.28
CA LYS A 55 42.06 -22.25 -47.56
C LYS A 55 41.59 -21.92 -46.15
N ALA A 56 40.51 -22.57 -45.73
CA ALA A 56 39.92 -22.35 -44.42
C ALA A 56 39.56 -23.68 -43.73
N VAL A 57 39.74 -23.71 -42.41
CA VAL A 57 39.47 -24.87 -41.58
C VAL A 57 38.63 -24.45 -40.39
N MET A 58 37.56 -25.19 -40.13
CA MET A 58 36.73 -25.04 -38.95
C MET A 58 36.84 -26.28 -38.07
N PHE A 59 37.36 -26.11 -36.86
CA PHE A 59 37.51 -27.21 -35.92
C PHE A 59 36.16 -27.64 -35.35
N ARG A 60 36.11 -28.86 -34.79
CA ARG A 60 34.87 -29.53 -34.39
C ARG A 60 34.06 -28.69 -33.40
N ALA A 61 34.73 -28.07 -32.43
CA ALA A 61 34.09 -27.24 -31.41
C ALA A 61 33.30 -26.08 -32.03
N SER A 62 33.89 -25.38 -33.00
CA SER A 62 33.24 -24.29 -33.73
C SER A 62 32.20 -24.83 -34.73
N ALA A 63 32.52 -25.93 -35.43
CA ALA A 63 31.62 -26.52 -36.42
C ALA A 63 30.32 -27.06 -35.80
N SER A 64 30.35 -27.57 -34.56
CA SER A 64 29.14 -27.98 -33.84
C SER A 64 28.23 -26.82 -33.44
N ALA A 65 28.74 -25.59 -33.42
CA ALA A 65 27.96 -24.39 -33.12
C ALA A 65 27.30 -23.77 -34.36
N LEU A 66 27.56 -24.29 -35.57
CA LEU A 66 26.90 -23.80 -36.78
C LEU A 66 25.41 -24.14 -36.73
N ARG A 67 24.58 -23.12 -37.01
CA ARG A 67 23.12 -23.24 -37.10
C ARG A 67 22.62 -23.57 -38.51
N PHE A 68 23.53 -23.77 -39.47
CA PHE A 68 23.20 -24.09 -40.85
C PHE A 68 24.20 -25.09 -41.45
N GLU A 69 23.80 -25.77 -42.53
CA GLU A 69 24.70 -26.65 -43.26
C GLU A 69 25.43 -25.88 -44.36
N ALA A 70 26.75 -25.81 -44.24
CA ALA A 70 27.61 -25.19 -45.26
C ALA A 70 27.68 -26.08 -46.52
N THR A 71 27.41 -25.49 -47.68
CA THR A 71 27.45 -26.17 -48.98
C THR A 71 28.33 -25.41 -49.98
N ASN A 72 28.84 -26.11 -50.98
CA ASN A 72 29.58 -25.48 -52.09
C ASN A 72 28.65 -24.51 -52.85
N GLY A 73 29.18 -23.34 -53.22
CA GLY A 73 28.43 -22.28 -53.89
C GLY A 73 27.78 -21.27 -52.95
N MET A 74 27.78 -21.53 -51.64
CA MET A 74 27.19 -20.62 -50.66
C MET A 74 28.12 -19.43 -50.40
N LYS A 75 27.59 -18.20 -50.48
CA LYS A 75 28.30 -17.00 -50.03
C LYS A 75 28.21 -16.89 -48.52
N VAL A 76 29.36 -16.74 -47.86
CA VAL A 76 29.45 -16.68 -46.40
C VAL A 76 30.41 -15.57 -45.96
N ILE A 77 30.19 -15.08 -44.76
CA ILE A 77 31.14 -14.29 -43.98
C ILE A 77 31.70 -15.21 -42.90
N ALA A 78 33.00 -15.49 -42.98
CA ALA A 78 33.71 -16.30 -42.02
C ALA A 78 34.53 -15.39 -41.09
N CYS A 79 34.35 -15.56 -39.79
CA CYS A 79 35.11 -14.88 -38.75
C CYS A 79 36.16 -15.82 -38.15
N GLY A 80 37.39 -15.35 -38.01
CA GLY A 80 38.43 -16.12 -37.35
C GLY A 80 39.82 -15.52 -37.47
N ARG A 81 40.83 -16.36 -37.23
CA ARG A 81 42.25 -15.97 -37.25
C ARG A 81 42.98 -16.53 -38.47
N VAL A 82 43.88 -15.75 -39.04
CA VAL A 82 44.72 -16.20 -40.16
C VAL A 82 46.09 -16.58 -39.61
N ALA A 83 46.51 -17.82 -39.85
CA ALA A 83 47.83 -18.30 -39.42
C ALA A 83 48.50 -19.17 -40.50
N VAL A 84 49.83 -19.26 -40.42
CA VAL A 84 50.64 -20.00 -41.39
C VAL A 84 50.86 -21.44 -40.92
N PHE A 85 50.55 -22.40 -41.80
CA PHE A 85 50.83 -23.81 -41.57
C PHE A 85 52.30 -24.10 -41.87
N GLU A 86 53.10 -24.25 -40.81
CA GLU A 86 54.57 -24.31 -40.85
C GLU A 86 55.13 -25.36 -41.82
N ARG A 87 54.48 -26.52 -41.91
CA ARG A 87 54.93 -27.67 -42.72
C ARG A 87 54.93 -27.36 -44.21
N ASP A 88 53.90 -26.66 -44.70
CA ASP A 88 53.71 -26.39 -46.13
C ASP A 88 53.91 -24.90 -46.50
N GLY A 89 54.14 -24.03 -45.51
CA GLY A 89 54.32 -22.58 -45.72
C GLY A 89 53.06 -21.86 -46.22
N GLN A 90 51.89 -22.50 -46.16
CA GLN A 90 50.62 -21.93 -46.64
C GLN A 90 49.88 -21.23 -45.51
N TYR A 91 49.38 -20.01 -45.74
CA TYR A 91 48.48 -19.34 -44.82
C TYR A 91 47.05 -19.88 -44.96
N GLN A 92 46.36 -20.04 -43.84
CA GLN A 92 45.01 -20.58 -43.77
C GLN A 92 44.17 -19.79 -42.75
N LEU A 93 42.87 -19.70 -43.01
CA LEU A 93 41.90 -19.14 -42.09
C LEU A 93 41.40 -20.23 -41.14
N TYR A 94 41.57 -20.02 -39.84
CA TYR A 94 40.95 -20.84 -38.80
C TYR A 94 39.65 -20.18 -38.39
N ILE A 95 38.54 -20.77 -38.84
CA ILE A 95 37.20 -20.21 -38.68
C ILE A 95 36.70 -20.51 -37.28
N GLU A 96 36.32 -19.46 -36.55
CA GLU A 96 35.69 -19.54 -35.24
C GLU A 96 34.16 -19.48 -35.37
N SER A 97 33.65 -18.63 -36.26
CA SER A 97 32.23 -18.56 -36.60
C SER A 97 32.03 -18.28 -38.08
N MET A 98 30.90 -18.72 -38.64
CA MET A 98 30.55 -18.52 -40.05
C MET A 98 29.08 -18.18 -40.15
N MET A 99 28.72 -17.28 -41.06
CA MET A 99 27.34 -16.87 -41.32
C MET A 99 27.12 -16.74 -42.83
N PRO A 100 25.92 -17.00 -43.37
CA PRO A 100 25.58 -16.70 -44.75
C PRO A 100 25.69 -15.18 -45.02
N ASP A 101 26.21 -14.81 -46.18
CA ASP A 101 26.51 -13.41 -46.55
C ASP A 101 25.27 -12.49 -46.50
N GLY A 102 24.08 -13.02 -46.86
CA GLY A 102 22.81 -12.27 -46.76
C GLY A 102 22.34 -11.95 -45.34
N VAL A 103 22.81 -12.71 -44.33
CA VAL A 103 22.45 -12.50 -42.92
C VAL A 103 23.36 -11.48 -42.24
N GLY A 104 24.61 -11.31 -42.72
CA GLY A 104 25.59 -10.43 -42.11
C GLY A 104 25.28 -8.93 -42.28
N GLU A 105 24.77 -8.51 -43.44
CA GLU A 105 24.36 -7.12 -43.67
C GLU A 105 23.17 -6.72 -42.79
N LEU A 106 22.19 -7.62 -42.66
CA LEU A 106 21.05 -7.42 -41.76
C LEU A 106 21.50 -7.38 -40.30
N TYR A 107 22.40 -8.27 -39.89
CA TYR A 107 22.91 -8.26 -38.52
C TYR A 107 23.68 -6.97 -38.19
N LEU A 108 24.50 -6.49 -39.11
CA LEU A 108 25.22 -5.22 -38.95
C LEU A 108 24.25 -4.03 -38.87
N ALA A 109 23.24 -3.99 -39.75
CA ALA A 109 22.21 -2.95 -39.72
C ALA A 109 21.41 -2.98 -38.40
N TYR A 110 21.12 -4.17 -37.88
CA TYR A 110 20.45 -4.34 -36.59
C TYR A 110 21.29 -3.81 -35.43
N GLU A 111 22.59 -4.14 -35.36
CA GLU A 111 23.48 -3.63 -34.30
C GLU A 111 23.61 -2.10 -34.36
N GLN A 112 23.78 -1.54 -35.56
CA GLN A 112 23.87 -0.08 -35.76
C GLN A 112 22.59 0.64 -35.33
N LEU A 113 21.42 0.10 -35.71
CA LEU A 113 20.14 0.70 -35.35
C LEU A 113 19.85 0.56 -33.86
N LYS A 114 20.19 -0.59 -33.26
CA LYS A 114 20.07 -0.78 -31.82
C LYS A 114 20.90 0.26 -31.05
N GLU A 115 22.17 0.45 -31.42
CA GLU A 115 23.04 1.43 -30.76
C GLU A 115 22.51 2.87 -30.94
N LYS A 116 21.98 3.20 -32.12
CA LYS A 116 21.36 4.51 -32.39
C LYS A 116 20.16 4.75 -31.46
N LEU A 117 19.20 3.83 -31.42
CA LEU A 117 17.96 4.00 -30.64
C LEU A 117 18.22 3.93 -29.12
N GLU A 118 19.24 3.18 -28.69
CA GLU A 118 19.70 3.17 -27.30
C GLU A 118 20.25 4.54 -26.88
N LYS A 119 21.06 5.18 -27.72
CA LYS A 119 21.57 6.54 -27.48
C LYS A 119 20.47 7.60 -27.43
N GLU A 120 19.38 7.39 -28.15
CA GLU A 120 18.19 8.25 -28.11
C GLU A 120 17.30 8.01 -26.87
N GLY A 121 17.56 6.96 -26.08
CA GLY A 121 16.83 6.66 -24.84
C GLY A 121 15.51 5.91 -25.03
N LEU A 122 15.23 5.38 -26.23
CA LEU A 122 13.95 4.69 -26.51
C LEU A 122 13.76 3.39 -25.71
N PHE A 123 14.84 2.84 -25.15
CA PHE A 123 14.81 1.58 -24.39
C PHE A 123 14.66 1.78 -22.88
N ASP A 124 14.65 3.04 -22.41
CA ASP A 124 14.62 3.33 -20.98
C ASP A 124 13.33 2.85 -20.32
N VAL A 125 13.49 2.16 -19.19
CA VAL A 125 12.38 1.59 -18.42
C VAL A 125 11.42 2.67 -17.91
N SER A 126 11.90 3.91 -17.71
CA SER A 126 11.10 5.06 -17.28
C SER A 126 10.00 5.46 -18.28
N HIS A 127 10.16 5.12 -19.56
CA HIS A 127 9.18 5.41 -20.61
C HIS A 127 8.16 4.29 -20.80
N LYS A 128 8.42 3.11 -20.23
CA LYS A 128 7.55 1.94 -20.37
C LYS A 128 6.32 2.05 -19.50
N LYS A 129 5.17 1.69 -20.07
CA LYS A 129 3.85 1.76 -19.46
C LYS A 129 3.50 0.46 -18.75
N GLU A 130 2.78 0.57 -17.66
CA GLU A 130 2.22 -0.60 -16.99
C GLU A 130 1.07 -1.19 -17.80
N ILE A 131 1.05 -2.51 -17.92
CA ILE A 131 -0.04 -3.22 -18.60
C ILE A 131 -1.26 -3.26 -17.68
N PRO A 132 -2.46 -2.90 -18.19
CA PRO A 132 -3.69 -2.97 -17.43
C PRO A 132 -3.93 -4.39 -16.90
N LYS A 133 -4.18 -4.51 -15.59
CA LYS A 133 -4.41 -5.81 -14.94
C LYS A 133 -5.69 -6.52 -15.42
N TYR A 134 -6.68 -5.76 -15.88
CA TYR A 134 -7.98 -6.27 -16.34
C TYR A 134 -8.37 -5.54 -17.62
N PRO A 135 -7.72 -5.82 -18.77
CA PRO A 135 -8.07 -5.16 -20.01
C PRO A 135 -9.45 -5.61 -20.47
N MET A 136 -10.32 -4.67 -20.84
CA MET A 136 -11.63 -4.98 -21.42
C MET A 136 -11.51 -5.19 -22.93
N ARG A 137 -10.54 -4.55 -23.58
CA ARG A 137 -10.30 -4.70 -25.02
C ARG A 137 -8.82 -4.94 -25.31
N ILE A 138 -8.53 -6.04 -25.99
CA ILE A 138 -7.16 -6.42 -26.37
C ILE A 138 -7.04 -6.27 -27.89
N GLY A 139 -6.19 -5.34 -28.32
CA GLY A 139 -5.83 -5.16 -29.72
C GLY A 139 -4.77 -6.18 -30.14
N VAL A 140 -4.95 -6.84 -31.27
CA VAL A 140 -3.98 -7.82 -31.80
C VAL A 140 -3.58 -7.43 -33.21
N ILE A 141 -2.29 -7.16 -33.42
CA ILE A 141 -1.69 -6.86 -34.72
C ILE A 141 -0.90 -8.08 -35.16
N THR A 142 -1.47 -8.84 -36.10
CA THR A 142 -0.82 -10.04 -36.63
C THR A 142 -1.41 -10.44 -37.99
N SER A 143 -0.85 -11.47 -38.63
CA SER A 143 -1.39 -12.03 -39.87
C SER A 143 -2.76 -12.68 -39.63
N PRO A 144 -3.77 -12.39 -40.47
CA PRO A 144 -5.12 -12.92 -40.28
C PRO A 144 -5.23 -14.45 -40.45
N THR A 145 -4.26 -15.09 -41.11
CA THR A 145 -4.29 -16.54 -41.42
C THR A 145 -3.24 -17.35 -40.66
N GLY A 146 -2.34 -16.71 -39.91
CA GLY A 146 -1.20 -17.35 -39.27
C GLY A 146 -1.55 -18.19 -38.02
N ALA A 147 -0.63 -19.05 -37.60
CA ALA A 147 -0.76 -19.80 -36.34
C ALA A 147 -0.83 -18.86 -35.11
N ALA A 148 -0.06 -17.77 -35.14
CA ALA A 148 0.01 -16.78 -34.06
C ALA A 148 -1.35 -16.19 -33.65
N VAL A 149 -2.22 -15.86 -34.61
CA VAL A 149 -3.55 -15.32 -34.28
C VAL A 149 -4.43 -16.37 -33.59
N ARG A 150 -4.33 -17.63 -34.03
CA ARG A 150 -5.10 -18.74 -33.44
C ARG A 150 -4.61 -19.03 -32.02
N ASP A 151 -3.30 -19.01 -31.81
CA ASP A 151 -2.69 -19.23 -30.51
C ASP A 151 -3.11 -18.15 -29.51
N ILE A 152 -3.01 -16.86 -29.90
CA ILE A 152 -3.48 -15.73 -29.09
C ILE A 152 -4.97 -15.88 -28.75
N LEU A 153 -5.81 -16.16 -29.76
CA LEU A 153 -7.25 -16.32 -29.57
C LEU A 153 -7.59 -17.50 -28.64
N ASN A 154 -6.92 -18.63 -28.78
CA ASN A 154 -7.15 -19.82 -27.97
C ASN A 154 -6.76 -19.57 -26.51
N VAL A 155 -5.62 -18.92 -26.29
CA VAL A 155 -5.15 -18.57 -24.95
C VAL A 155 -6.10 -17.57 -24.29
N LEU A 156 -6.46 -16.47 -24.98
CA LEU A 156 -7.35 -15.45 -24.43
C LEU A 156 -8.76 -15.99 -24.15
N LYS A 157 -9.36 -16.77 -25.06
CA LYS A 157 -10.67 -17.38 -24.84
C LYS A 157 -10.71 -18.30 -23.62
N ARG A 158 -9.63 -19.08 -23.41
CA ARG A 158 -9.53 -20.01 -22.27
C ARG A 158 -9.20 -19.28 -20.96
N ARG A 159 -8.31 -18.29 -21.01
CA ARG A 159 -7.73 -17.64 -19.82
C ARG A 159 -8.56 -16.45 -19.35
N TYR A 160 -9.11 -15.66 -20.26
CA TYR A 160 -9.78 -14.41 -19.96
C TYR A 160 -10.88 -14.07 -20.98
N SER A 161 -12.00 -14.80 -20.90
CA SER A 161 -13.16 -14.66 -21.80
C SER A 161 -13.95 -13.35 -21.64
N LEU A 162 -13.57 -12.49 -20.68
CA LEU A 162 -14.22 -11.21 -20.41
C LEU A 162 -13.76 -10.08 -21.33
N ALA A 163 -12.59 -10.22 -21.96
CA ALA A 163 -12.07 -9.20 -22.87
C ALA A 163 -12.58 -9.39 -24.30
N ASP A 164 -12.93 -8.28 -24.95
CA ASP A 164 -13.14 -8.24 -26.39
C ASP A 164 -11.78 -8.26 -27.10
N ILE A 165 -11.66 -9.08 -28.13
CA ILE A 165 -10.43 -9.21 -28.92
C ILE A 165 -10.64 -8.51 -30.26
N ILE A 166 -9.87 -7.46 -30.53
CA ILE A 166 -9.96 -6.68 -31.76
C ILE A 166 -8.71 -6.97 -32.59
N ILE A 167 -8.90 -7.55 -33.77
CA ILE A 167 -7.79 -7.93 -34.64
C ILE A 167 -7.62 -6.86 -35.72
N TYR A 168 -6.41 -6.32 -35.83
CA TYR A 168 -5.99 -5.55 -36.98
C TYR A 168 -5.16 -6.46 -37.90
N PRO A 169 -5.65 -6.82 -39.10
CA PRO A 169 -4.93 -7.67 -40.02
C PRO A 169 -3.71 -6.92 -40.57
N ALA A 170 -2.50 -7.39 -40.25
CA ALA A 170 -1.25 -6.78 -40.70
C ALA A 170 -0.36 -7.80 -41.43
N LEU A 171 0.44 -7.29 -42.36
CA LEU A 171 1.55 -8.04 -42.92
C LEU A 171 2.67 -8.04 -41.88
N VAL A 172 3.04 -9.23 -41.41
CA VAL A 172 4.07 -9.41 -40.37
C VAL A 172 5.42 -9.85 -40.93
N GLN A 173 5.50 -10.01 -42.25
CA GLN A 173 6.70 -10.45 -42.97
C GLN A 173 6.72 -9.91 -44.39
N GLY A 174 7.92 -9.77 -44.96
CA GLY A 174 8.13 -9.33 -46.33
C GLY A 174 8.05 -7.80 -46.51
N PRO A 175 8.27 -7.32 -47.75
CA PRO A 175 8.35 -5.89 -48.05
C PRO A 175 7.03 -5.18 -47.75
N GLY A 176 7.09 -4.11 -46.96
CA GLY A 176 5.92 -3.32 -46.56
C GLY A 176 5.22 -3.79 -45.27
N ALA A 177 5.73 -4.84 -44.62
CA ALA A 177 5.20 -5.33 -43.34
C ALA A 177 5.28 -4.26 -42.23
N ALA A 178 6.43 -3.62 -42.06
CA ALA A 178 6.64 -2.56 -41.06
C ALA A 178 5.58 -1.45 -41.16
N LYS A 179 5.35 -0.90 -42.35
CA LYS A 179 4.27 0.08 -42.61
C LYS A 179 2.88 -0.38 -42.18
N THR A 180 2.55 -1.67 -42.35
CA THR A 180 1.24 -2.17 -41.91
C THR A 180 1.14 -2.33 -40.39
N ILE A 181 2.25 -2.69 -39.73
CA ILE A 181 2.34 -2.75 -38.26
C ILE A 181 2.18 -1.34 -37.68
N VAL A 182 2.91 -0.36 -38.22
CA VAL A 182 2.81 1.06 -37.82
C VAL A 182 1.37 1.56 -37.95
N LYS A 183 0.73 1.34 -39.11
CA LYS A 183 -0.68 1.69 -39.31
C LYS A 183 -1.61 1.00 -38.33
N GLY A 184 -1.34 -0.24 -37.96
CA GLY A 184 -2.09 -0.96 -36.93
C GLY A 184 -2.02 -0.27 -35.58
N ILE A 185 -0.80 0.07 -35.12
CA ILE A 185 -0.56 0.78 -33.86
C ILE A 185 -1.25 2.15 -33.89
N GLU A 186 -1.07 2.92 -34.96
CA GLU A 186 -1.72 4.23 -35.13
C GLU A 186 -3.24 4.12 -35.15
N CYS A 187 -3.80 3.08 -35.77
CA CYS A 187 -5.24 2.84 -35.82
C CYS A 187 -5.82 2.62 -34.42
N PHE A 188 -5.20 1.75 -33.61
CA PHE A 188 -5.63 1.52 -32.23
C PHE A 188 -5.54 2.79 -31.37
N ASN A 189 -4.46 3.56 -31.52
CA ASN A 189 -4.29 4.82 -30.80
C ASN A 189 -5.31 5.89 -31.21
N LYS A 190 -5.59 6.00 -32.51
CA LYS A 190 -6.57 6.97 -33.03
C LYS A 190 -8.01 6.63 -32.62
N LEU A 191 -8.38 5.36 -32.66
CA LEU A 191 -9.73 4.89 -32.31
C LEU A 191 -9.93 4.71 -30.80
N LYS A 192 -8.85 4.62 -30.02
CA LYS A 192 -8.85 4.34 -28.57
C LYS A 192 -9.74 3.16 -28.20
N ASN A 193 -9.68 2.12 -29.02
CA ASN A 193 -10.53 0.93 -28.92
C ASN A 193 -9.82 -0.28 -28.31
N ALA A 194 -8.59 -0.14 -27.82
CA ALA A 194 -7.87 -1.18 -27.09
C ALA A 194 -7.23 -0.62 -25.81
N ASP A 195 -7.19 -1.42 -24.75
CA ASP A 195 -6.50 -1.09 -23.49
C ASP A 195 -5.04 -1.56 -23.52
N VAL A 196 -4.74 -2.58 -24.31
CA VAL A 196 -3.40 -3.13 -24.55
C VAL A 196 -3.32 -3.66 -25.98
N ILE A 197 -2.16 -3.51 -26.61
CA ILE A 197 -1.89 -3.99 -27.97
C ILE A 197 -0.88 -5.13 -27.91
N ILE A 198 -1.16 -6.24 -28.58
CA ILE A 198 -0.21 -7.33 -28.81
C ILE A 198 0.21 -7.24 -30.28
N ALA A 199 1.47 -6.89 -30.51
CA ALA A 199 2.08 -6.94 -31.84
C ALA A 199 2.98 -8.17 -31.91
N GLY A 200 2.67 -9.10 -32.81
CA GLY A 200 3.36 -10.38 -32.78
C GLY A 200 3.25 -11.20 -34.05
N ARG A 201 4.23 -12.07 -34.20
CA ARG A 201 4.36 -13.05 -35.28
C ARG A 201 4.76 -14.39 -34.63
N GLY A 202 4.44 -15.50 -35.29
CA GLY A 202 5.06 -16.79 -34.95
C GLY A 202 6.55 -16.83 -35.30
N GLY A 203 7.16 -18.00 -35.16
CA GLY A 203 8.59 -18.20 -35.50
C GLY A 203 8.97 -17.82 -36.93
N GLY A 204 10.27 -17.65 -37.14
CA GLY A 204 10.85 -17.30 -38.43
C GLY A 204 12.36 -17.08 -38.33
N SER A 205 13.02 -16.97 -39.48
CA SER A 205 14.40 -16.51 -39.56
C SER A 205 14.51 -15.02 -39.20
N ILE A 206 15.73 -14.48 -39.07
CA ILE A 206 15.93 -13.05 -38.82
C ILE A 206 15.36 -12.16 -39.95
N GLU A 207 15.42 -12.64 -41.20
CA GLU A 207 14.86 -11.96 -42.38
C GLU A 207 13.33 -11.82 -42.27
N ASP A 208 12.73 -12.86 -41.72
CA ASP A 208 11.32 -13.00 -41.47
C ASP A 208 10.83 -12.03 -40.37
N LEU A 209 11.65 -11.83 -39.34
CA LEU A 209 11.35 -10.94 -38.21
C LEU A 209 11.78 -9.48 -38.49
N TRP A 210 12.43 -9.22 -39.64
CA TRP A 210 13.06 -7.94 -39.94
C TRP A 210 12.10 -6.75 -39.87
N ALA A 211 10.82 -6.95 -40.20
CA ALA A 211 9.79 -5.92 -40.10
C ALA A 211 9.69 -5.30 -38.69
N PHE A 212 10.02 -6.06 -37.64
CA PHE A 212 10.02 -5.59 -36.25
C PHE A 212 11.36 -4.97 -35.82
N ASN A 213 12.38 -5.01 -36.68
CA ASN A 213 13.64 -4.30 -36.53
C ASN A 213 13.66 -2.97 -37.27
N GLU A 214 12.63 -2.62 -38.03
CA GLU A 214 12.59 -1.33 -38.74
C GLU A 214 12.40 -0.16 -37.79
N GLU A 215 13.11 0.93 -38.07
CA GLU A 215 13.12 2.17 -37.27
C GLU A 215 11.71 2.78 -37.12
N GLU A 216 10.89 2.71 -38.16
CA GLU A 216 9.51 3.23 -38.12
C GLU A 216 8.62 2.49 -37.11
N VAL A 217 8.83 1.18 -36.93
CA VAL A 217 8.08 0.38 -35.95
C VAL A 217 8.52 0.73 -34.53
N ALA A 218 9.84 0.91 -34.30
CA ALA A 218 10.37 1.35 -33.02
C ALA A 218 9.73 2.66 -32.56
N TYR A 219 9.73 3.70 -33.40
CA TYR A 219 9.10 4.98 -33.04
C TYR A 219 7.58 4.87 -32.88
N ALA A 220 6.89 4.04 -33.67
CA ALA A 220 5.46 3.84 -33.53
C ALA A 220 5.09 3.21 -32.18
N ILE A 221 5.86 2.21 -31.74
CA ILE A 221 5.70 1.60 -30.41
C ILE A 221 5.94 2.64 -29.31
N TYR A 222 7.08 3.36 -29.37
CA TYR A 222 7.43 4.36 -28.37
C TYR A 222 6.40 5.49 -28.24
N LYS A 223 5.83 5.94 -29.37
CA LYS A 223 4.82 7.01 -29.42
C LYS A 223 3.40 6.53 -29.10
N SER A 224 3.15 5.22 -29.03
CA SER A 224 1.83 4.67 -28.76
C SER A 224 1.33 5.17 -27.41
N GLU A 225 0.10 5.70 -27.30
CA GLU A 225 -0.55 6.03 -26.03
C GLU A 225 -0.97 4.77 -25.26
N ILE A 226 -1.38 3.72 -25.99
CA ILE A 226 -1.80 2.42 -25.47
C ILE A 226 -0.55 1.52 -25.27
N PRO A 227 -0.43 0.79 -24.15
CA PRO A 227 0.70 -0.09 -23.91
C PRO A 227 0.80 -1.22 -24.95
N VAL A 228 2.01 -1.49 -25.44
CA VAL A 228 2.30 -2.45 -26.49
C VAL A 228 3.14 -3.61 -25.93
N ILE A 229 2.68 -4.83 -26.20
CA ILE A 229 3.39 -6.08 -25.93
C ILE A 229 3.98 -6.57 -27.24
N SER A 230 5.30 -6.70 -27.28
CA SER A 230 5.99 -7.38 -28.39
C SER A 230 5.96 -8.89 -28.17
N ALA A 231 5.43 -9.63 -29.14
CA ALA A 231 5.28 -11.09 -29.08
C ALA A 231 5.79 -11.75 -30.38
N VAL A 232 7.03 -11.41 -30.75
CA VAL A 232 7.63 -11.69 -32.07
C VAL A 232 8.65 -12.82 -32.04
N GLY A 233 9.49 -12.87 -31.00
CA GLY A 233 10.67 -13.73 -30.96
C GLY A 233 10.43 -15.14 -30.40
N HIS A 234 11.55 -15.85 -30.20
CA HIS A 234 11.73 -16.95 -29.25
C HIS A 234 12.70 -16.49 -28.15
N GLU A 235 13.00 -17.31 -27.14
CA GLU A 235 13.84 -16.91 -26.00
C GLU A 235 15.20 -16.30 -26.40
N THR A 236 15.78 -16.71 -27.54
CA THR A 236 17.12 -16.29 -28.00
C THR A 236 17.16 -15.15 -29.02
N ASP A 237 16.05 -14.85 -29.70
CA ASP A 237 16.04 -13.93 -30.85
C ASP A 237 15.32 -12.64 -30.43
N PHE A 238 16.10 -11.59 -30.14
CA PHE A 238 15.59 -10.29 -29.74
C PHE A 238 15.47 -9.37 -30.94
N THR A 239 14.35 -8.67 -31.03
CA THR A 239 14.09 -7.63 -32.03
C THR A 239 14.14 -6.25 -31.41
N ILE A 240 14.29 -5.20 -32.22
CA ILE A 240 14.24 -3.81 -31.73
C ILE A 240 12.87 -3.51 -31.10
N ALA A 241 11.79 -4.02 -31.69
CA ALA A 241 10.46 -3.93 -31.09
C ALA A 241 10.39 -4.48 -29.66
N ASP A 242 11.13 -5.56 -29.35
CA ASP A 242 11.17 -6.12 -27.99
C ASP A 242 11.83 -5.18 -26.96
N PHE A 243 12.80 -4.39 -27.39
CA PHE A 243 13.48 -3.42 -26.52
C PHE A 243 12.63 -2.18 -26.28
N VAL A 244 11.92 -1.71 -27.30
CA VAL A 244 11.08 -0.50 -27.22
C VAL A 244 9.72 -0.78 -26.57
N ALA A 245 9.17 -1.99 -26.73
CA ALA A 245 7.87 -2.34 -26.18
C ALA A 245 7.83 -2.23 -24.65
N ASP A 246 6.64 -1.94 -24.15
CA ASP A 246 6.36 -1.82 -22.71
C ASP A 246 6.57 -3.16 -22.00
N LEU A 247 6.23 -4.26 -22.68
CA LEU A 247 6.54 -5.61 -22.24
C LEU A 247 6.95 -6.50 -23.42
N ARG A 248 8.00 -7.31 -23.19
CA ARG A 248 8.39 -8.38 -24.09
C ARG A 248 7.71 -9.69 -23.69
N ALA A 249 7.17 -10.39 -24.68
CA ALA A 249 6.71 -11.76 -24.57
C ALA A 249 7.53 -12.68 -25.51
N PRO A 250 7.98 -13.85 -25.04
CA PRO A 250 8.82 -14.76 -25.82
C PRO A 250 8.07 -15.53 -26.91
N THR A 251 6.73 -15.46 -26.96
CA THR A 251 5.89 -16.07 -28.01
C THR A 251 4.55 -15.33 -28.10
N PRO A 252 3.81 -15.44 -29.22
CA PRO A 252 2.41 -14.96 -29.32
C PRO A 252 1.51 -15.46 -28.17
N SER A 253 1.60 -16.75 -27.84
CA SER A 253 0.86 -17.35 -26.71
C SER A 253 1.22 -16.69 -25.38
N ALA A 254 2.51 -16.47 -25.11
CA ALA A 254 2.96 -15.79 -23.90
C ALA A 254 2.49 -14.32 -23.87
N GLY A 255 2.44 -13.65 -25.03
CA GLY A 255 1.89 -12.29 -25.14
C GLY A 255 0.43 -12.23 -24.69
N ALA A 256 -0.37 -13.21 -25.11
CA ALA A 256 -1.74 -13.37 -24.64
C ALA A 256 -1.81 -13.64 -23.13
N GLU A 257 -0.96 -14.52 -22.59
CA GLU A 257 -0.94 -14.83 -21.15
C GLU A 257 -0.54 -13.66 -20.26
N LEU A 258 0.40 -12.83 -20.74
CA LEU A 258 0.89 -11.65 -20.03
C LEU A 258 -0.07 -10.46 -20.16
N SER A 259 -0.84 -10.40 -21.25
CA SER A 259 -1.84 -9.35 -21.46
C SER A 259 -3.04 -9.47 -20.51
N ALA A 260 -3.38 -10.67 -20.04
CA ALA A 260 -4.63 -10.90 -19.32
C ALA A 260 -4.50 -11.89 -18.13
N PRO A 261 -5.21 -11.65 -17.01
CA PRO A 261 -5.15 -12.51 -15.84
C PRO A 261 -5.90 -13.82 -16.07
N SER A 262 -5.58 -14.84 -15.27
CA SER A 262 -6.32 -16.10 -15.27
C SER A 262 -7.71 -15.94 -14.66
N GLN A 263 -8.75 -16.35 -15.38
CA GLN A 263 -10.14 -16.35 -14.91
C GLN A 263 -10.30 -17.16 -13.62
N ILE A 264 -9.56 -18.26 -13.46
CA ILE A 264 -9.56 -19.09 -12.26
C ILE A 264 -9.02 -18.29 -11.06
N ASP A 265 -7.92 -17.56 -11.25
CA ASP A 265 -7.32 -16.75 -10.20
C ASP A 265 -8.21 -15.58 -9.81
N VAL A 266 -8.87 -14.95 -10.80
CA VAL A 266 -9.85 -13.88 -10.55
C VAL A 266 -11.06 -14.42 -9.77
N GLN A 267 -11.61 -15.57 -10.16
CA GLN A 267 -12.72 -16.21 -9.44
C GLN A 267 -12.33 -16.59 -8.01
N LYS A 268 -11.14 -17.16 -7.83
CA LYS A 268 -10.61 -17.53 -6.51
C LYS A 268 -10.44 -16.29 -5.64
N SER A 269 -9.82 -15.23 -6.16
CA SER A 269 -9.65 -13.96 -5.43
C SER A 269 -11.00 -13.33 -5.06
N LEU A 270 -11.99 -13.39 -5.95
CA LEU A 270 -13.34 -12.89 -5.67
C LEU A 270 -14.02 -13.70 -4.56
N ALA A 271 -13.90 -15.04 -4.60
CA ALA A 271 -14.45 -15.92 -3.57
C ALA A 271 -13.79 -15.69 -2.21
N GLU A 272 -12.46 -15.51 -2.16
CA GLU A 272 -11.72 -15.17 -0.94
C GLU A 272 -12.18 -13.83 -0.37
N LYS A 273 -12.31 -12.79 -1.22
CA LYS A 273 -12.82 -11.47 -0.80
C LYS A 273 -14.26 -11.56 -0.29
N LYS A 274 -15.13 -12.32 -0.94
CA LYS A 274 -16.52 -12.54 -0.53
C LYS A 274 -16.60 -13.22 0.85
N SER A 275 -15.81 -14.27 1.06
CA SER A 275 -15.74 -14.98 2.34
C SER A 275 -15.23 -14.08 3.46
N LYS A 276 -14.18 -13.28 3.18
CA LYS A 276 -13.64 -12.30 4.13
C LYS A 276 -14.68 -11.23 4.49
N LEU A 277 -15.39 -10.71 3.48
CA LEU A 277 -16.46 -9.74 3.70
C LEU A 277 -17.57 -10.31 4.59
N ALA A 278 -18.00 -11.55 4.35
CA ALA A 278 -19.04 -12.21 5.15
C ALA A 278 -18.63 -12.37 6.62
N ILE A 279 -17.37 -12.75 6.87
CA ILE A 279 -16.82 -12.84 8.23
C ILE A 279 -16.83 -11.47 8.91
N LEU A 280 -16.35 -10.43 8.22
CA LEU A 280 -16.29 -9.07 8.78
C LEU A 280 -17.69 -8.52 9.09
N LEU A 281 -18.65 -8.71 8.19
CA LEU A 281 -20.05 -8.29 8.41
C LEU A 281 -20.69 -9.03 9.58
N THR A 282 -20.44 -10.34 9.70
CA THR A 282 -20.95 -11.15 10.81
C THR A 282 -20.38 -10.67 12.15
N ASN A 283 -19.09 -10.36 12.19
CA ASN A 283 -18.44 -9.84 13.40
C ASN A 283 -18.95 -8.45 13.76
N LEU A 284 -19.11 -7.56 12.77
CA LEU A 284 -19.68 -6.23 12.98
C LEU A 284 -21.11 -6.33 13.53
N TYR A 285 -21.94 -7.20 12.93
CA TYR A 285 -23.30 -7.46 13.41
C TYR A 285 -23.31 -7.94 14.87
N LYS A 286 -22.46 -8.93 15.22
CA LYS A 286 -22.34 -9.44 16.59
C LYS A 286 -21.94 -8.35 17.58
N LEU A 287 -20.94 -7.53 17.23
CA LEU A 287 -20.49 -6.42 18.06
C LEU A 287 -21.62 -5.41 18.30
N LYS A 288 -22.34 -5.02 17.24
CA LYS A 288 -23.45 -4.07 17.35
C LYS A 288 -24.64 -4.64 18.11
N LEU A 289 -24.94 -5.92 17.95
CA LEU A 289 -25.96 -6.59 18.74
C LEU A 289 -25.58 -6.66 20.23
N GLN A 290 -24.31 -6.96 20.55
CA GLN A 290 -23.83 -6.94 21.94
C GLN A 290 -23.90 -5.55 22.55
N GLU A 291 -23.53 -4.52 21.79
CA GLU A 291 -23.65 -3.11 22.20
C GLU A 291 -25.11 -2.75 22.51
N LEU A 292 -26.04 -3.10 21.60
CA LEU A 292 -27.47 -2.89 21.78
C LEU A 292 -27.99 -3.60 23.03
N LEU A 293 -27.66 -4.89 23.20
CA LEU A 293 -28.08 -5.68 24.36
C LEU A 293 -27.50 -5.12 25.67
N ARG A 294 -26.27 -4.59 25.64
CA ARG A 294 -25.65 -3.93 26.80
C ARG A 294 -26.41 -2.66 27.18
N ILE A 295 -26.76 -1.82 26.19
CA ILE A 295 -27.54 -0.60 26.42
C ILE A 295 -28.93 -0.95 26.93
N GLN A 296 -29.60 -1.93 26.33
CA GLN A 296 -30.94 -2.38 26.75
C GLN A 296 -30.93 -2.91 28.19
N LYS A 297 -29.86 -3.61 28.59
CA LYS A 297 -29.69 -4.11 29.97
C LYS A 297 -29.10 -3.07 30.94
N SER A 298 -28.76 -1.87 30.46
CA SER A 298 -28.21 -0.82 31.30
C SER A 298 -29.23 -0.41 32.36
N ARG A 299 -28.76 -0.23 33.61
CA ARG A 299 -29.57 0.10 34.79
C ARG A 299 -30.55 1.26 34.55
N VAL A 300 -30.15 2.24 33.73
CA VAL A 300 -30.98 3.40 33.37
C VAL A 300 -32.25 2.99 32.63
N PHE A 301 -32.19 1.99 31.75
CA PHE A 301 -33.33 1.51 30.96
C PHE A 301 -34.10 0.37 31.64
N THR A 302 -33.45 -0.45 32.48
CA THR A 302 -34.12 -1.58 33.16
C THR A 302 -34.80 -1.19 34.47
N ASN A 303 -34.26 -0.21 35.21
CA ASN A 303 -34.86 0.25 36.46
C ASN A 303 -34.52 1.72 36.74
N TYR A 304 -35.20 2.61 36.01
CA TYR A 304 -35.02 4.06 36.13
C TYR A 304 -35.29 4.59 37.56
N LYS A 305 -36.08 3.87 38.38
CA LYS A 305 -36.43 4.30 39.74
C LYS A 305 -35.22 4.34 40.67
N ILE A 306 -34.20 3.51 40.44
CA ILE A 306 -32.94 3.52 41.22
C ILE A 306 -32.26 4.89 41.15
N LEU A 307 -32.36 5.62 40.03
CA LEU A 307 -31.80 6.98 39.91
C LEU A 307 -32.46 7.99 40.86
N PHE A 308 -33.66 7.68 41.34
CA PHE A 308 -34.45 8.51 42.21
C PHE A 308 -34.52 7.97 43.64
N ASP A 309 -34.24 6.68 43.88
CA ASP A 309 -34.32 6.08 45.20
C ASP A 309 -33.36 6.74 46.20
N ASP A 310 -32.09 6.97 45.81
CA ASP A 310 -31.12 7.69 46.65
C ASP A 310 -31.55 9.15 46.91
N LYS A 311 -32.11 9.81 45.88
CA LYS A 311 -32.63 11.18 46.01
C LYS A 311 -33.86 11.24 46.90
N LYS A 312 -34.70 10.21 46.87
CA LYS A 312 -35.89 10.09 47.70
C LYS A 312 -35.51 9.83 49.16
N GLN A 313 -34.55 8.95 49.41
CA GLN A 313 -34.00 8.77 50.76
C GLN A 313 -33.36 10.05 51.31
N LEU A 314 -32.62 10.78 50.47
CA LEU A 314 -32.06 12.08 50.86
C LEU A 314 -33.16 13.10 51.18
N LEU A 315 -34.22 13.15 50.35
CA LEU A 315 -35.37 14.02 50.60
C LEU A 315 -36.08 13.67 51.91
N ASP A 316 -36.26 12.38 52.20
CA ASP A 316 -36.88 11.90 53.44
C ASP A 316 -36.04 12.28 54.67
N LEU A 317 -34.71 12.13 54.59
CA LEU A 317 -33.77 12.56 55.64
C LEU A 317 -33.84 14.07 55.88
N ILE A 318 -33.72 14.87 54.81
CA ILE A 318 -33.77 16.34 54.91
C ILE A 318 -35.14 16.79 55.45
N SER A 319 -36.23 16.14 55.04
CA SER A 319 -37.57 16.48 55.52
C SER A 319 -37.72 16.19 57.02
N LYS A 320 -37.14 15.09 57.49
CA LYS A 320 -37.12 14.74 58.90
C LYS A 320 -36.27 15.71 59.71
N ASP A 321 -35.06 16.02 59.25
CA ASP A 321 -34.17 16.98 59.91
C ASP A 321 -34.82 18.37 60.01
N LEU A 322 -35.50 18.81 58.94
CA LEU A 322 -36.26 20.05 58.94
C LEU A 322 -37.40 20.03 59.97
N TYR A 323 -38.15 18.92 60.03
CA TYR A 323 -39.24 18.76 60.99
C TYR A 323 -38.75 18.79 62.44
N ASP A 324 -37.67 18.08 62.73
CA ASP A 324 -37.08 18.02 64.07
C ASP A 324 -36.50 19.38 64.49
N ALA A 325 -35.83 20.08 63.58
CA ALA A 325 -35.34 21.45 63.82
C ALA A 325 -36.49 22.44 64.07
N TYR A 326 -37.57 22.34 63.30
CA TYR A 326 -38.76 23.19 63.48
C TYR A 326 -39.45 22.91 64.82
N LYS A 327 -39.61 21.63 65.18
CA LYS A 327 -40.19 21.20 66.46
C LYS A 327 -39.36 21.70 67.63
N GLN A 328 -38.04 21.53 67.57
CA GLN A 328 -37.12 22.02 68.59
C GLN A 328 -37.23 23.54 68.75
N LYS A 329 -37.31 24.29 67.65
CA LYS A 329 -37.46 25.75 67.69
C LYS A 329 -38.78 26.18 68.36
N ILE A 330 -39.87 25.48 68.10
CA ILE A 330 -41.16 25.72 68.76
C ILE A 330 -41.06 25.42 70.26
N ASP A 331 -40.49 24.29 70.63
CA ASP A 331 -40.38 23.87 72.03
C ASP A 331 -39.48 24.81 72.83
N ASP A 332 -38.37 25.27 72.26
CA ASP A 332 -37.49 26.26 72.88
C ASP A 332 -38.19 27.62 73.04
N SER A 333 -38.95 28.05 72.03
CA SER A 333 -39.75 29.29 72.12
C SER A 333 -40.84 29.18 73.21
N LYS A 334 -41.48 28.01 73.37
CA LYS A 334 -42.44 27.75 74.46
C LYS A 334 -41.77 27.78 75.82
N LYS A 335 -40.59 27.16 75.97
CA LYS A 335 -39.82 27.19 77.22
C LYS A 335 -39.41 28.61 77.59
N GLU A 336 -38.99 29.40 76.60
CA GLU A 336 -38.65 30.81 76.80
C GLU A 336 -39.87 31.63 77.24
N LEU A 337 -41.02 31.43 76.59
CA LEU A 337 -42.29 32.05 76.99
C LEU A 337 -42.67 31.67 78.44
N LEU A 338 -42.62 30.39 78.79
CA LEU A 338 -42.91 29.92 80.15
C LEU A 338 -41.95 30.54 81.18
N LYS A 339 -40.66 30.60 80.86
CA LYS A 339 -39.66 31.25 81.73
C LYS A 339 -39.96 32.73 81.95
N LEU A 340 -40.34 33.45 80.89
CA LEU A 340 -40.74 34.85 80.98
C LEU A 340 -42.02 35.02 81.82
N MET A 341 -43.01 34.14 81.64
CA MET A 341 -44.22 34.13 82.46
C MET A 341 -43.92 33.86 83.94
N SER A 342 -43.10 32.85 84.27
CA SER A 342 -42.73 32.59 85.66
C SER A 342 -41.91 33.73 86.28
N LYS A 343 -41.06 34.41 85.50
CA LYS A 343 -40.35 35.60 85.97
C LYS A 343 -41.31 36.76 86.24
N LEU A 344 -42.31 36.95 85.39
CA LEU A 344 -43.36 37.95 85.58
C LEU A 344 -44.17 37.66 86.86
N GLU A 345 -44.53 36.39 87.10
CA GLU A 345 -45.23 35.97 88.31
C GLU A 345 -44.38 36.15 89.58
N ALA A 346 -43.10 35.79 89.54
CA ALA A 346 -42.19 35.94 90.67
C ALA A 346 -41.95 37.42 91.05
N LEU A 347 -41.96 38.32 90.06
CA LEU A 347 -41.81 39.77 90.27
C LEU A 347 -43.15 40.46 90.58
N ASN A 348 -44.27 39.73 90.63
CA ASN A 348 -45.57 40.30 90.97
C ASN A 348 -45.67 40.54 92.49
N PRO A 349 -45.69 41.80 92.96
CA PRO A 349 -45.72 42.11 94.40
C PRO A 349 -46.96 41.55 95.11
N VAL A 350 -48.08 41.43 94.38
CA VAL A 350 -49.33 40.88 94.89
C VAL A 350 -49.21 39.38 95.16
N ALA A 351 -48.41 38.65 94.38
CA ALA A 351 -48.19 37.22 94.58
C ALA A 351 -47.37 36.95 95.85
N VAL A 352 -46.43 37.84 96.20
CA VAL A 352 -45.67 37.77 97.46
C VAL A 352 -46.60 38.01 98.65
N LEU A 353 -47.47 39.02 98.58
CA LEU A 353 -48.43 39.31 99.65
C LEU A 353 -49.43 38.15 99.86
N LYS A 354 -49.90 37.50 98.79
CA LYS A 354 -50.81 36.34 98.87
C LYS A 354 -50.18 35.09 99.50
N ARG A 355 -48.85 34.97 99.50
CA ARG A 355 -48.15 33.83 100.15
C ARG A 355 -48.06 33.96 101.68
N GLY A 356 -48.69 34.99 102.26
CA GLY A 356 -48.73 35.22 103.71
C GLY A 356 -47.64 36.15 104.22
N PHE A 357 -46.85 36.75 103.33
CA PHE A 357 -45.94 37.83 103.70
C PHE A 357 -46.70 39.15 103.75
N ALA A 358 -46.40 39.97 104.75
CA ALA A 358 -46.93 41.32 104.86
C ALA A 358 -45.81 42.33 104.63
N SER A 359 -46.15 43.45 103.99
CA SER A 359 -45.24 44.58 103.82
C SER A 359 -45.46 45.56 104.95
N VAL A 360 -44.43 45.81 105.76
CA VAL A 360 -44.51 46.75 106.89
C VAL A 360 -44.11 48.14 106.42
N LYS A 361 -44.90 49.16 106.75
CA LYS A 361 -44.62 50.57 106.48
C LYS A 361 -44.65 51.40 107.77
N SER A 362 -43.82 52.43 107.83
CA SER A 362 -43.89 53.49 108.83
C SER A 362 -43.78 54.82 108.10
N ASP A 363 -44.67 55.78 108.41
CA ASP A 363 -44.79 57.07 107.72
C ASP A 363 -44.76 56.98 106.18
N GLY A 364 -45.46 55.97 105.63
CA GLY A 364 -45.60 55.76 104.18
C GLY A 364 -44.40 55.12 103.47
N LYS A 365 -43.26 54.91 104.15
CA LYS A 365 -42.08 54.21 103.59
C LYS A 365 -42.07 52.73 104.01
N THR A 366 -41.66 51.86 103.09
CA THR A 366 -41.58 50.41 103.34
C THR A 366 -40.33 50.09 104.13
N LEU A 367 -40.49 49.41 105.26
CA LEU A 367 -39.42 48.99 106.15
C LEU A 367 -38.96 47.59 105.72
N SER A 368 -37.67 47.47 105.37
CA SER A 368 -37.04 46.20 104.97
C SER A 368 -36.27 45.51 106.10
N GLY A 369 -36.24 46.10 107.30
CA GLY A 369 -35.50 45.60 108.45
C GLY A 369 -35.92 46.30 109.73
N ILE A 370 -35.46 45.78 110.87
CA ILE A 370 -35.84 46.24 112.21
C ILE A 370 -35.07 47.50 112.67
N ASP A 371 -34.06 47.90 111.90
CA ASP A 371 -33.26 49.11 112.15
C ASP A 371 -34.08 50.37 111.94
N GLY A 372 -34.36 51.08 113.03
CA GLY A 372 -35.15 52.32 113.04
C GLY A 372 -36.55 52.18 113.65
N ILE A 373 -36.93 51.00 114.15
CA ILE A 373 -38.19 50.79 114.87
C ILE A 373 -37.93 50.82 116.38
N ASN A 374 -38.64 51.67 117.12
CA ASN A 374 -38.57 51.76 118.57
C ASN A 374 -39.82 51.19 119.25
N GLN A 375 -39.68 50.85 120.52
CA GLN A 375 -40.81 50.40 121.35
C GLN A 375 -41.79 51.57 121.54
N GLY A 376 -43.05 51.35 121.15
CA GLY A 376 -44.11 52.36 121.18
C GLY A 376 -44.49 52.93 119.80
N ASP A 377 -43.70 52.68 118.75
CA ASP A 377 -43.99 53.23 117.41
C ASP A 377 -45.22 52.57 116.78
N GLU A 378 -46.01 53.34 116.00
CA GLU A 378 -47.08 52.81 115.16
C GLU A 378 -46.54 52.42 113.78
N ILE A 379 -46.87 51.21 113.33
CA ILE A 379 -46.52 50.67 112.02
C ILE A 379 -47.77 50.16 111.29
N ASP A 380 -47.80 50.37 109.98
CA ASP A 380 -48.84 49.88 109.08
C ASP A 380 -48.37 48.56 108.45
N VAL A 381 -49.10 47.47 108.71
CA VAL A 381 -48.82 46.15 108.12
C VAL A 381 -49.79 45.92 106.97
N LEU A 382 -49.29 45.99 105.73
CA LEU A 382 -50.06 45.69 104.52
C LEU A 382 -50.08 44.20 104.21
N PHE A 383 -51.28 43.66 104.14
CA PHE A 383 -51.60 42.33 103.63
C PHE A 383 -52.12 42.41 102.19
N TYR A 384 -52.37 41.25 101.56
CA TYR A 384 -52.86 41.19 100.18
C TYR A 384 -54.28 41.78 100.02
N ASP A 385 -55.06 41.84 101.10
CA ASP A 385 -56.47 42.22 101.15
C ASP A 385 -56.77 43.42 102.06
N GLY A 386 -55.77 43.97 102.77
CA GLY A 386 -56.00 45.06 103.70
C GLY A 386 -54.75 45.58 104.40
N CYS A 387 -54.93 46.55 105.28
CA CYS A 387 -53.86 47.15 106.08
C CYS A 387 -54.28 47.14 107.56
N ALA A 388 -53.40 46.70 108.44
CA ALA A 388 -53.60 46.74 109.89
C ALA A 388 -52.63 47.74 110.52
N LYS A 389 -53.14 48.61 111.38
CA LYS A 389 -52.32 49.47 112.24
C LYS A 389 -51.89 48.70 113.48
N CYS A 390 -50.60 48.63 113.74
CA CYS A 390 -50.03 47.89 114.85
C CYS A 390 -49.08 48.80 115.64
N SER A 391 -49.13 48.73 116.97
CA SER A 391 -48.17 49.38 117.84
C SER A 391 -47.07 48.40 118.26
N VAL A 392 -45.80 48.82 118.22
CA VAL A 392 -44.67 47.96 118.53
C VAL A 392 -44.48 47.81 120.05
N SER A 393 -44.80 46.63 120.58
CA SER A 393 -44.75 46.37 122.03
C SER A 393 -43.34 46.07 122.56
N SER A 394 -42.45 45.51 121.76
CA SER A 394 -41.02 45.31 122.09
C SER A 394 -40.21 45.05 120.82
N VAL A 395 -38.95 45.49 120.79
CA VAL A 395 -38.04 45.26 119.66
C VAL A 395 -36.86 44.42 120.12
N LYS A 396 -36.70 43.24 119.52
CA LYS A 396 -35.55 42.35 119.75
C LYS A 396 -34.80 42.16 118.45
N LYS A 397 -33.52 42.50 118.46
CA LYS A 397 -32.64 42.35 117.30
C LYS A 397 -31.90 41.03 117.41
N GLU A 398 -32.57 39.95 117.01
CA GLU A 398 -31.91 38.66 116.78
C GLU A 398 -31.48 38.59 115.31
N LYS A 399 -30.19 38.31 115.05
CA LYS A 399 -29.72 37.98 113.71
C LYS A 399 -30.33 36.62 113.33
N MET A 400 -31.46 36.63 112.64
CA MET A 400 -32.14 35.39 112.23
C MET A 400 -31.60 34.78 110.93
N TYR A 401 -30.71 35.46 110.19
CA TYR A 401 -30.10 34.95 108.96
C TYR A 401 -28.70 35.58 108.74
N GLU A 402 -27.70 34.75 108.42
CA GLU A 402 -26.48 35.15 107.68
C GLU A 402 -26.68 34.91 106.19
#